data_AF-A0A4Q7YSB8-F1
#
_entry.id   AF-A0A4Q7YSB8-F1
#
_cell.length_a   1.000
_cell.length_b   1.000
_cell.length_c   1.000
_cell.angle_alpha   90.00
_cell.angle_beta   90.00
_cell.angle_gamma   90.00
#
_symmetry.space_group_name_H-M   'P 1'
#
loop_
_entity.id
_entity.type
_entity.pdbx_description
1 polymer ?
#
loop_
_entity_poly.entity_id
_entity_poly.type
_entity_poly.pdbx_seq_one_letter_code
_entity_poly.pdbx_strand_id
1 'polypeptide(L)'
;MPLLEVTQSRQISASVRLDEATAAQVDQYATFIHASADDVVNKALNYVFVKDRDFQDFLKSPQAKQVSSTLRIRKAPANDAPEQPVKKPVAAVEAVDSARVSKA
;
A
#
# COMPACT_ATOMS: atom_id res chain seq x y z
N MET A 1 -16.90 23.56 -18.62
CA MET A 1 -15.61 22.85 -18.78
C MET A 1 -15.21 22.35 -17.40
N PRO A 2 -15.05 21.03 -17.16
CA PRO A 2 -14.59 20.55 -15.87
C PRO A 2 -13.09 20.88 -15.70
N LEU A 3 -12.69 21.24 -14.48
CA LEU A 3 -11.50 22.05 -14.21
C LEU A 3 -10.31 21.31 -13.59
N LEU A 4 -10.38 20.01 -13.30
CA LEU A 4 -9.23 19.20 -12.89
C LEU A 4 -9.64 17.71 -12.86
N GLU A 5 -9.01 16.87 -13.69
CA GLU A 5 -9.13 15.42 -13.55
C GLU A 5 -8.06 14.93 -12.57
N VAL A 6 -8.43 14.77 -11.30
CA VAL A 6 -7.56 14.17 -10.28
C VAL A 6 -7.64 12.65 -10.45
N THR A 7 -6.70 12.07 -11.17
CA THR A 7 -6.54 10.60 -11.23
C THR A 7 -5.93 10.12 -9.90
N GLN A 8 -6.80 9.68 -8.99
CA GLN A 8 -6.37 9.04 -7.74
C GLN A 8 -5.71 7.70 -8.07
N SER A 9 -4.37 7.68 -8.18
CA SER A 9 -3.62 6.45 -8.37
C SER A 9 -3.46 5.73 -7.02
N ARG A 10 -3.99 4.51 -6.93
CA ARG A 10 -3.80 3.65 -5.75
C ARG A 10 -2.46 2.93 -5.89
N GLN A 11 -1.48 3.30 -5.09
CA GLN A 11 -0.21 2.58 -5.00
C GLN A 11 -0.33 1.43 -4.00
N ILE A 12 0.26 0.28 -4.34
CA ILE A 12 0.33 -0.89 -3.45
C ILE A 12 1.78 -1.08 -3.04
N SER A 13 2.08 -0.94 -1.74
CA SER A 13 3.41 -1.23 -1.21
C SER A 13 3.56 -2.73 -0.95
N ALA A 14 4.42 -3.39 -1.71
CA ALA A 14 4.77 -4.79 -1.54
C ALA A 14 6.26 -4.95 -1.27
N SER A 15 6.64 -5.94 -0.46
CA SER A 15 8.05 -6.30 -0.27
C SER A 15 8.44 -7.39 -1.25
N VAL A 16 9.40 -7.10 -2.13
CA VAL A 16 10.02 -8.08 -3.04
C VAL A 16 11.47 -8.24 -2.60
N ARG A 17 11.96 -9.49 -2.56
CA ARG A 17 13.38 -9.76 -2.32
C ARG A 17 14.09 -9.81 -3.66
N LEU A 18 15.18 -9.06 -3.76
CA LEU A 18 16.08 -9.06 -4.91
C LEU A 18 17.44 -9.56 -4.46
N ASP A 19 18.18 -10.15 -5.38
CA ASP A 19 19.57 -10.50 -5.16
C ASP A 19 20.43 -9.23 -5.08
N GLU A 20 21.55 -9.31 -4.37
CA GLU A 20 22.44 -8.17 -4.11
C GLU A 20 22.91 -7.50 -5.41
N ALA A 21 23.33 -8.29 -6.40
CA ALA A 21 23.77 -7.78 -7.69
C ALA A 21 22.65 -7.03 -8.44
N THR A 22 21.42 -7.56 -8.40
CA THR A 22 20.26 -6.92 -9.05
C THR A 22 19.87 -5.64 -8.33
N ALA A 23 19.87 -5.63 -6.99
CA ALA A 23 19.58 -4.44 -6.20
C ALA A 23 20.57 -3.31 -6.52
N ALA A 24 21.87 -3.62 -6.57
CA ALA A 24 22.90 -2.65 -6.94
C ALA A 24 22.69 -2.09 -8.36
N GLN A 25 22.33 -2.94 -9.32
CA GLN A 25 22.08 -2.52 -10.70
C GLN A 25 20.83 -1.63 -10.81
N VAL A 26 19.79 -1.91 -10.01
CA VAL A 26 18.59 -1.05 -9.94
C VAL A 26 18.98 0.35 -9.45
N ASP A 27 19.77 0.44 -8.38
CA ASP A 27 20.23 1.74 -7.83
C ASP A 27 21.11 2.52 -8.81
N GLN A 28 22.02 1.82 -9.51
CA GLN A 28 22.85 2.41 -10.55
C GLN A 28 22.00 2.94 -11.71
N TYR A 29 21.03 2.16 -12.17
CA TYR A 29 20.15 2.56 -13.26
C TYR A 29 19.24 3.73 -12.87
N ALA A 30 18.68 3.70 -11.66
CA ALA A 30 17.90 4.78 -11.08
C ALA A 30 18.70 6.09 -11.06
N THR A 31 19.97 6.01 -10.64
CA THR A 31 20.90 7.15 -10.66
C THR A 31 21.15 7.65 -12.09
N PHE A 32 21.36 6.74 -13.05
CA PHE A 32 21.63 7.07 -14.45
C PHE A 32 20.46 7.79 -15.14
N ILE A 33 19.22 7.36 -14.89
CA ILE A 33 18.03 7.96 -15.50
C ILE A 33 17.41 9.07 -14.65
N HIS A 34 18.02 9.42 -13.51
CA HIS A 34 17.51 10.38 -12.53
C HIS A 34 16.07 10.06 -12.07
N ALA A 35 15.81 8.79 -11.73
CA ALA A 35 14.52 8.34 -11.22
C ALA A 35 14.68 7.61 -9.88
N SER A 36 13.55 7.24 -9.25
CA SER A 36 13.57 6.39 -8.06
C SER A 36 13.77 4.92 -8.41
N ALA A 37 14.30 4.13 -7.48
CA ALA A 37 14.39 2.68 -7.62
C ALA A 37 13.00 2.04 -7.83
N ASP A 38 11.98 2.56 -7.15
CA ASP A 38 10.59 2.12 -7.31
C ASP A 38 10.08 2.33 -8.74
N ASP A 39 10.38 3.49 -9.35
CA ASP A 39 9.99 3.77 -10.74
C ASP A 39 10.68 2.85 -11.73
N VAL A 40 11.97 2.57 -11.52
CA VAL A 40 12.75 1.64 -12.35
C VAL A 40 12.11 0.27 -12.33
N VAL A 41 11.85 -0.28 -11.13
CA VAL A 41 11.27 -1.61 -10.98
C VAL A 41 9.86 -1.66 -11.57
N ASN A 42 9.01 -0.66 -11.28
CA ASN A 42 7.65 -0.62 -11.78
C ASN A 42 7.60 -0.53 -13.31
N LYS A 43 8.43 0.33 -13.92
CA LYS A 43 8.51 0.45 -15.39
C LYS A 43 9.09 -0.81 -16.03
N ALA A 44 10.12 -1.42 -15.44
CA ALA A 44 10.71 -2.64 -15.95
C ALA A 44 9.69 -3.80 -15.97
N LEU A 45 8.96 -4.00 -14.86
CA LEU A 45 7.91 -5.01 -14.79
C LEU A 45 6.78 -4.75 -15.79
N ASN A 46 6.32 -3.51 -15.90
CA ASN A 46 5.29 -3.14 -16.87
C ASN A 46 5.76 -3.40 -18.31
N TYR A 47 7.00 -3.04 -18.63
CA TYR A 47 7.59 -3.34 -19.93
C TYR A 47 7.59 -4.84 -20.23
N VAL A 48 8.05 -5.68 -19.30
CA VAL A 48 8.03 -7.14 -19.46
C VAL A 48 6.59 -7.64 -19.66
N PHE A 49 5.65 -7.20 -18.82
CA PHE A 49 4.26 -7.63 -18.93
C PHE A 49 3.65 -7.27 -20.29
N VAL A 50 3.90 -6.07 -20.83
CA VAL A 50 3.37 -5.64 -22.13
C VAL A 50 4.06 -6.34 -23.30
N LYS A 51 5.36 -6.65 -23.17
CA LYS A 51 6.17 -7.20 -24.27
C LYS A 51 6.17 -8.71 -24.34
N ASP A 52 5.92 -9.40 -23.23
CA ASP A 52 5.83 -10.85 -23.19
C ASP A 52 4.51 -11.30 -23.83
N ARG A 53 4.61 -11.84 -25.04
CA ARG A 53 3.47 -12.31 -25.82
C ARG A 53 2.74 -13.46 -25.11
N ASP A 54 3.48 -14.41 -24.56
CA ASP A 54 2.90 -15.59 -23.92
C ASP A 54 2.17 -15.18 -22.65
N PHE A 55 2.72 -14.22 -21.90
CA PHE A 55 2.04 -13.64 -20.76
C PHE A 55 0.78 -12.86 -21.15
N GLN A 56 0.82 -12.07 -22.24
CA GLN A 56 -0.35 -11.38 -22.76
C GLN A 56 -1.45 -12.34 -23.25
N ASP A 57 -1.08 -13.45 -23.86
CA ASP A 57 -2.01 -14.50 -24.28
C ASP A 57 -2.56 -15.25 -23.05
N PHE A 58 -1.74 -15.50 -22.02
CA PHE A 58 -2.19 -16.04 -20.74
C PHE A 58 -3.22 -15.13 -20.05
N LEU A 59 -3.03 -13.81 -20.07
CA LEU A 59 -3.98 -12.84 -19.51
C LEU A 59 -5.38 -12.88 -20.15
N LYS A 60 -5.51 -13.38 -21.39
CA LYS A 60 -6.81 -13.58 -22.06
C LYS A 60 -7.52 -14.86 -21.64
N SER A 61 -6.80 -15.78 -21.00
CA SER A 61 -7.35 -17.06 -20.56
C SER A 61 -8.21 -16.93 -19.29
N PRO A 62 -9.13 -17.86 -19.03
CA PRO A 62 -9.88 -17.91 -17.78
C PRO A 62 -9.00 -18.13 -16.54
N GLN A 63 -7.81 -18.72 -16.73
CA GLN A 63 -6.89 -19.10 -15.66
C GLN A 63 -6.25 -17.86 -15.00
N ALA A 64 -6.03 -16.79 -15.75
CA ALA A 64 -5.52 -15.52 -15.21
C ALA A 64 -6.43 -14.92 -14.13
N LYS A 65 -7.74 -15.21 -14.16
CA LYS A 65 -8.71 -14.74 -13.16
C LYS A 65 -8.69 -15.55 -11.86
N GLN A 66 -8.03 -16.71 -11.86
CA GLN A 66 -7.99 -17.62 -10.72
C GLN A 66 -6.70 -17.52 -9.91
N VAL A 67 -5.78 -16.62 -10.27
CA VAL A 67 -4.49 -16.47 -9.61
C VAL A 67 -4.66 -15.90 -8.20
N SER A 68 -4.17 -16.61 -7.20
CA SER A 68 -4.15 -16.14 -5.81
C SER A 68 -3.07 -15.07 -5.61
N SER A 69 -3.36 -14.03 -4.83
CA SER A 69 -2.39 -12.98 -4.55
C SER A 69 -1.25 -13.50 -3.67
N THR A 70 -0.03 -13.50 -4.20
CA THR A 70 1.19 -13.97 -3.51
C THR A 70 2.10 -12.83 -3.05
N LEU A 71 1.82 -11.60 -3.49
CA LEU A 71 2.61 -10.44 -3.10
C LEU A 71 2.46 -10.19 -1.60
N ARG A 72 3.60 -10.00 -0.92
CA ARG A 72 3.64 -9.62 0.49
C ARG A 72 3.31 -8.13 0.61
N ILE A 73 2.04 -7.84 0.52
CA ILE A 73 1.51 -6.48 0.61
C ILE A 73 1.65 -6.02 2.06
N ARG A 74 2.33 -4.90 2.27
CA ARG A 74 2.20 -4.16 3.52
C ARG A 74 0.82 -3.52 3.48
N LYS A 75 -0.17 -4.13 4.14
CA LYS A 75 -1.42 -3.42 4.43
C LYS A 75 -1.04 -2.24 5.33
N ALA A 76 -0.98 -1.04 4.77
CA ALA A 76 -1.23 0.14 5.58
C ALA A 76 -2.60 -0.09 6.27
N PRO A 77 -2.78 0.26 7.55
CA PRO A 77 -4.08 0.15 8.18
C PRO A 77 -5.06 0.91 7.29
N ALA A 78 -5.97 0.18 6.66
CA ALA A 78 -7.11 0.77 6.02
C ALA A 78 -7.86 1.46 7.16
N ASN A 79 -7.67 2.76 7.30
CA ASN A 79 -8.54 3.59 8.11
C ASN A 79 -9.86 3.75 7.34
N ASP A 80 -10.49 2.62 7.00
CA ASP A 80 -11.93 2.54 6.80
C ASP A 80 -12.56 2.35 8.19
N ALA A 81 -12.36 3.35 9.04
CA ALA A 81 -13.29 3.60 10.11
C ALA A 81 -14.38 4.48 9.49
N PRO A 82 -15.62 3.99 9.28
CA PRO A 82 -16.73 4.90 9.09
C PRO A 82 -16.79 5.73 10.38
N GLU A 83 -16.55 7.03 10.25
CA GLU A 83 -16.77 8.02 11.28
C GLU A 83 -18.23 7.91 11.74
N GLN A 84 -18.45 7.12 12.81
CA GLN A 84 -19.73 7.12 13.50
C GLN A 84 -19.83 8.46 14.22
N PRO A 85 -20.87 9.27 13.94
CA PRO A 85 -21.08 10.51 14.66
C PRO A 85 -21.62 10.14 16.05
N VAL A 86 -20.73 9.93 17.02
CA VAL A 86 -21.13 9.78 18.42
C VAL A 86 -21.47 11.17 18.93
N LYS A 87 -22.77 11.46 18.81
CA LYS A 87 -23.49 12.55 19.46
C LYS A 87 -23.01 12.71 20.90
N LYS A 88 -22.65 13.94 21.28
CA LYS A 88 -22.60 14.36 22.68
C LYS A 88 -23.97 14.08 23.32
N PRO A 89 -23.97 13.62 24.58
CA PRO A 89 -24.77 14.33 25.57
C PRO A 89 -23.91 14.75 26.76
N VAL A 90 -24.18 15.99 27.17
CA VAL A 90 -23.81 16.55 28.47
C VAL A 90 -24.64 15.85 29.53
N ALA A 91 -24.01 15.30 30.58
CA ALA A 91 -24.61 15.17 31.90
C ALA A 91 -23.51 14.89 32.93
N ALA A 92 -23.30 15.87 33.80
CA ALA A 92 -22.54 15.75 35.03
C ALA A 92 -23.21 14.74 35.97
N VAL A 93 -22.42 13.90 36.62
CA VAL A 93 -22.73 13.44 37.99
C VAL A 93 -21.39 13.17 38.69
N GLU A 94 -21.16 13.95 39.75
CA GLU A 94 -20.16 13.67 40.78
C GLU A 94 -20.43 12.31 41.44
N ALA A 95 -19.40 11.53 41.71
CA ALA A 95 -19.44 10.52 42.76
C ALA A 95 -18.04 10.39 43.37
N VAL A 96 -17.92 10.97 44.55
CA VAL A 96 -16.87 10.78 45.55
C VAL A 96 -16.91 9.32 46.01
N ASP A 97 -15.78 8.60 46.03
CA ASP A 97 -15.43 7.82 47.23
C ASP A 97 -13.94 7.43 47.31
N SER A 98 -13.41 7.76 48.48
CA SER A 98 -12.27 7.26 49.25
C SER A 98 -11.38 6.15 48.69
N ALA A 99 -10.07 6.41 48.71
CA ALA A 99 -9.08 5.40 49.07
C ALA A 99 -8.09 5.99 50.09
N ARG A 100 -8.25 5.53 51.34
CA ARG A 100 -7.33 5.79 52.45
C ARG A 100 -5.98 5.10 52.22
N VAL A 101 -4.92 5.87 52.47
CA VAL A 101 -3.72 5.58 53.27
C VAL A 101 -3.35 4.11 53.48
N SER A 102 -2.13 3.74 53.08
CA SER A 102 -1.15 3.00 53.91
C SER A 102 0.21 2.94 53.20
N LYS A 103 1.24 3.59 53.76
CA LYS A 103 2.58 2.99 53.73
C LYS A 103 3.41 3.44 54.94
N ALA A 104 4.05 2.41 55.50
CA ALA A 104 4.91 2.37 56.66
C ALA A 104 6.18 3.22 56.52
#